data_AF-A0AB40BY07-F1
#
_entry.id   AF-A0AB40BY07-F1
#
_cell.length_a   1.000
_cell.length_b   1.000
_cell.length_c   1.000
_cell.angle_alpha   90.00
_cell.angle_beta   90.00
_cell.angle_gamma   90.00
#
_symmetry.space_group_name_H-M   'P 1'
#
loop_
_entity.id
_entity.type
_entity.pdbx_description
1 polymer ?
#
loop_
_entity_poly.entity_id
_entity_poly.type
_entity_poly.pdbx_seq_one_letter_code
_entity_poly.pdbx_strand_id
1 'polypeptide(L)'
;MHFYAEFDGPTGPEASQAQALTFLVRDQRLGANVGSAQGPTGLGKYLMPSPTGEVLFCIKTIKSKTYIVVPAEILGLILPLLLRVAFLVLAEHKVMAFVQCRKGHDVVGSFGLLQPLVDGSKLILKEPISPSSANLSLFRMAHVATFMLSLVSWAILPFDYCMVLSDPNIGLLYLFAISSLGVHGIIRAGWSSN
;
A
#
# COMPACT_ATOMS: atom_id res chain seq x y z
N MET A 1 -25.56 -29.95 48.00
CA MET A 1 -24.94 -30.54 46.80
C MET A 1 -25.12 -29.55 45.67
N HIS A 2 -24.00 -29.12 45.11
CA HIS A 2 -23.87 -28.20 43.99
C HIS A 2 -24.50 -28.79 42.73
N PHE A 3 -25.27 -27.99 41.99
CA PHE A 3 -25.38 -28.08 40.52
C PHE A 3 -26.01 -26.75 40.04
N TYR A 4 -25.17 -25.73 39.84
CA TYR A 4 -25.53 -24.64 38.94
C TYR A 4 -25.21 -25.14 37.53
N ALA A 5 -26.22 -25.14 36.66
CA ALA A 5 -26.01 -25.34 35.24
C ALA A 5 -25.20 -24.14 34.73
N GLU A 6 -23.96 -24.41 34.32
CA GLU A 6 -23.14 -23.54 33.50
C GLU A 6 -23.91 -23.27 32.20
N PHE A 7 -24.71 -22.20 32.18
CA PHE A 7 -25.29 -21.69 30.95
C PHE A 7 -24.20 -20.84 30.31
N ASP A 8 -23.41 -21.45 29.44
CA ASP A 8 -22.38 -20.76 28.65
C ASP A 8 -23.04 -19.59 27.91
N GLY A 9 -22.91 -18.40 28.50
CA GLY A 9 -23.25 -17.15 27.86
C GLY A 9 -22.36 -16.94 26.64
N PRO A 10 -22.83 -16.22 25.61
CA PRO A 10 -22.07 -16.08 24.38
C PRO A 10 -20.68 -15.50 24.68
N THR A 11 -19.61 -16.27 24.49
CA THR A 11 -18.24 -15.79 24.67
C THR A 11 -17.77 -15.20 23.36
N GLY A 12 -18.17 -13.96 23.10
CA GLY A 12 -17.80 -13.23 21.89
C GLY A 12 -18.28 -11.78 21.89
N PRO A 13 -17.82 -10.96 20.94
CA PRO A 13 -18.15 -9.53 20.85
C PRO A 13 -19.66 -9.24 20.75
N GLU A 14 -20.48 -10.20 20.30
CA GLU A 14 -21.93 -10.07 20.22
C GLU A 14 -22.65 -10.11 21.58
N ALA A 15 -22.08 -10.80 22.58
CA ALA A 15 -22.66 -10.87 23.93
C ALA A 15 -22.60 -9.54 24.67
N SER A 16 -21.52 -8.79 24.44
CA SER A 16 -21.32 -7.46 25.00
C SER A 16 -22.35 -6.47 24.46
N GLN A 17 -22.69 -6.56 23.16
CA GLN A 17 -23.70 -5.71 22.55
C GLN A 17 -25.12 -6.07 23.01
N ALA A 18 -25.43 -7.37 23.14
CA ALA A 18 -26.72 -7.83 23.63
C ALA A 18 -26.93 -7.46 25.12
N GLN A 19 -25.88 -7.58 25.94
CA GLN A 19 -25.92 -7.15 27.35
C GLN A 19 -26.07 -5.63 27.46
N ALA A 20 -25.31 -4.84 26.70
CA ALA A 20 -25.43 -3.37 26.69
C ALA A 20 -26.83 -2.89 26.27
N LEU A 21 -27.44 -3.51 25.26
CA LEU A 21 -28.82 -3.22 24.85
C LEU A 21 -29.84 -3.61 25.93
N THR A 22 -29.66 -4.74 26.60
CA THR A 22 -30.56 -5.18 27.67
C THR A 22 -30.47 -4.27 28.91
N PHE A 23 -29.28 -3.74 29.20
CA PHE A 23 -29.08 -2.75 30.26
C PHE A 23 -29.63 -1.36 29.88
N LEU A 24 -29.49 -0.92 28.62
CA LEU A 24 -30.08 0.35 28.14
C LEU A 24 -31.61 0.33 28.11
N VAL A 25 -32.22 -0.78 27.69
CA VAL A 25 -33.69 -0.95 27.70
C VAL A 25 -34.23 -0.99 29.13
N ARG A 26 -33.47 -1.52 30.09
CA ARG A 26 -33.81 -1.44 31.53
C ARG A 26 -33.74 -0.01 32.07
N ASP A 27 -32.71 0.76 31.71
CA ASP A 27 -32.53 2.14 32.20
C ASP A 27 -33.55 3.12 31.60
N GLN A 28 -33.97 2.93 30.34
CA GLN A 28 -35.06 3.70 29.74
C GLN A 28 -36.42 3.42 30.40
N ARG A 29 -36.63 2.18 30.89
CA ARG A 29 -37.82 1.78 31.68
C ARG A 29 -37.89 2.46 33.05
N LEU A 30 -36.76 2.94 33.57
CA LEU A 30 -36.64 3.59 34.88
C LEU A 30 -36.67 5.13 34.82
N GLY A 31 -36.83 5.72 33.63
CA GLY A 31 -36.96 7.18 33.47
C GLY A 31 -35.72 7.98 33.90
N ALA A 32 -34.56 7.31 34.01
CA ALA A 32 -33.32 7.97 34.40
C ALA A 32 -32.83 8.88 33.27
N ASN A 33 -32.80 10.19 33.54
CA ASN A 33 -32.39 11.20 32.59
C ASN A 33 -30.86 11.10 32.37
N VAL A 34 -30.45 10.78 31.15
CA VAL A 34 -29.11 10.31 30.75
C VAL A 34 -28.01 11.40 30.86
N GLY A 35 -28.34 12.58 31.40
CA GLY A 35 -27.45 13.74 31.44
C GLY A 35 -26.65 13.97 32.74
N SER A 36 -26.94 13.29 33.86
CA SER A 36 -26.38 13.70 35.17
C SER A 36 -25.67 12.61 36.00
N ALA A 37 -25.50 11.39 35.50
CA ALA A 37 -24.88 10.32 36.28
C ALA A 37 -23.34 10.38 36.28
N GLN A 38 -22.76 11.31 37.06
CA GLN A 38 -21.36 11.25 37.51
C GLN A 38 -21.27 10.33 38.73
N GLY A 39 -21.20 9.03 38.50
CA GLY A 39 -20.96 8.02 39.53
C GLY A 39 -19.97 6.95 39.07
N PRO A 40 -19.43 6.11 39.97
CA PRO A 40 -18.42 5.08 39.65
C PRO A 40 -18.91 4.02 38.64
N THR A 41 -20.23 3.99 38.39
CA THR A 41 -20.94 3.20 37.39
C THR A 41 -20.98 3.89 36.01
N GLY A 42 -20.00 4.73 35.72
CA GLY A 42 -19.91 5.50 34.47
C GLY A 42 -19.92 4.60 33.22
N LEU A 43 -20.96 4.80 32.41
CA LEU A 43 -21.16 4.29 31.04
C LEU A 43 -19.90 4.44 30.16
N GLY A 44 -19.01 5.39 30.49
CA GLY A 44 -17.73 5.60 29.82
C GLY A 44 -16.73 4.43 29.91
N LYS A 45 -16.89 3.47 30.84
CA LYS A 45 -16.02 2.28 30.88
C LYS A 45 -16.43 1.19 29.87
N TYR A 46 -17.66 1.24 29.36
CA TYR A 46 -18.21 0.26 28.42
C TYR A 46 -18.41 0.81 27.01
N LEU A 47 -18.24 2.12 26.80
CA LEU A 47 -17.94 2.62 25.47
C LEU A 47 -16.55 2.11 25.08
N MET A 48 -16.50 1.01 24.33
CA MET A 48 -15.39 0.78 23.42
C MET A 48 -15.13 2.10 22.68
N PRO A 49 -13.92 2.68 22.73
CA PRO A 49 -13.61 3.83 21.92
C PRO A 49 -13.87 3.43 20.47
N SER A 50 -14.91 4.02 19.89
CA SER A 50 -15.28 3.74 18.51
C SER A 50 -14.08 4.09 17.62
N PRO A 51 -13.74 3.26 16.63
CA PRO A 51 -12.68 3.57 15.66
C PRO A 51 -13.00 4.81 14.81
N THR A 52 -14.13 5.49 15.08
CA THR A 52 -14.59 6.73 14.43
C THR A 52 -13.56 7.86 14.46
N GLY A 53 -12.69 7.96 15.47
CA GLY A 53 -11.62 8.97 15.49
C GLY A 53 -10.60 8.78 14.37
N GLU A 54 -10.13 7.54 14.20
CA GLU A 54 -9.18 7.13 13.16
C GLU A 54 -9.81 7.20 11.76
N VAL A 55 -11.04 6.69 11.58
CA VAL A 55 -11.71 6.75 10.26
C VAL A 55 -12.18 8.17 9.90
N LEU A 56 -12.54 9.02 10.86
CA LEU A 56 -12.88 10.42 10.57
C LEU A 56 -11.63 11.25 10.28
N PHE A 57 -10.52 11.00 10.98
CA PHE A 57 -9.21 11.58 10.65
C PHE A 57 -8.77 11.15 9.25
N CYS A 58 -8.97 9.90 8.90
CA CYS A 58 -8.73 9.35 7.58
C CYS A 58 -9.57 10.00 6.47
N ILE A 59 -10.90 10.09 6.64
CA ILE A 59 -11.79 10.76 5.67
C ILE A 59 -11.42 12.26 5.54
N LYS A 60 -11.05 12.91 6.65
CA LYS A 60 -10.65 14.31 6.68
C LYS A 60 -9.27 14.55 6.06
N THR A 61 -8.35 13.60 6.18
CA THR A 61 -7.01 13.64 5.57
C THR A 61 -7.08 13.45 4.06
N ILE A 62 -7.96 12.56 3.57
CA ILE A 62 -8.21 12.39 2.13
C ILE A 62 -8.78 13.67 1.50
N LYS A 63 -9.69 14.37 2.18
CA LYS A 63 -10.31 15.63 1.71
C LYS A 63 -9.35 16.83 1.72
N SER A 64 -8.32 16.83 2.56
CA SER A 64 -7.46 17.98 2.83
C SER A 64 -5.98 17.68 2.53
N LYS A 65 -5.68 17.04 1.39
CA LYS A 65 -4.29 16.92 0.94
C LYS A 65 -3.79 18.27 0.40
N THR A 66 -2.95 18.94 1.19
CA THR A 66 -2.21 20.15 0.78
C THR A 66 -1.24 19.83 -0.36
N TYR A 67 -0.99 20.78 -1.27
CA TYR A 67 -0.03 20.66 -2.39
C TYR A 67 1.39 20.19 -2.00
N ILE A 68 1.78 20.31 -0.73
CA ILE A 68 3.09 19.90 -0.20
C ILE A 68 3.07 18.44 0.30
N VAL A 69 1.93 17.96 0.78
CA VAL A 69 1.81 16.60 1.36
C VAL A 69 1.74 15.55 0.24
N VAL A 70 1.04 15.85 -0.86
CA VAL A 70 0.94 14.97 -2.03
C VAL A 70 2.32 14.57 -2.61
N PRO A 71 3.24 15.50 -2.94
CA PRO A 71 4.56 15.13 -3.48
C PRO A 71 5.41 14.38 -2.46
N ALA A 72 5.26 14.64 -1.16
CA ALA A 72 5.97 13.89 -0.12
C ALA A 72 5.51 12.42 -0.05
N GLU A 73 4.20 12.17 -0.15
CA GLU A 73 3.64 10.81 -0.24
C GLU A 73 4.09 10.09 -1.51
N ILE A 74 4.09 10.77 -2.66
CA ILE A 74 4.57 10.21 -3.93
C ILE A 74 6.05 9.81 -3.81
N LEU A 75 6.89 10.67 -3.22
CA LEU A 75 8.30 10.35 -3.00
C LEU A 75 8.47 9.18 -2.01
N GLY A 76 7.64 9.14 -0.97
CA GLY A 76 7.55 8.04 -0.01
C GLY A 76 7.12 6.71 -0.63
N LEU A 77 6.39 6.73 -1.76
CA LEU A 77 6.05 5.53 -2.53
C LEU A 77 7.16 5.16 -3.53
N ILE A 78 7.69 6.13 -4.29
CA ILE A 78 8.65 5.87 -5.36
C ILE A 78 10.00 5.36 -4.82
N LEU A 79 10.49 5.93 -3.72
CA LEU A 79 11.80 5.57 -3.17
C LEU A 79 11.90 4.09 -2.73
N PRO A 80 10.98 3.55 -1.90
CA PRO A 80 11.00 2.13 -1.56
C PRO A 80 10.62 1.24 -2.75
N LEU A 81 9.84 1.72 -3.72
CA LEU A 81 9.54 0.99 -4.94
C LEU A 81 10.81 0.74 -5.78
N LEU A 82 11.60 1.78 -6.01
CA LEU A 82 12.89 1.68 -6.73
C LEU A 82 13.85 0.73 -6.01
N LEU A 83 13.92 0.83 -4.68
CA LEU A 83 14.74 -0.06 -3.86
C LEU A 83 14.26 -1.52 -3.99
N ARG A 84 12.94 -1.74 -3.95
CA ARG A 84 12.33 -3.07 -4.10
C ARG A 84 12.66 -3.69 -5.45
N VAL A 85 12.56 -2.93 -6.54
CA VAL A 85 12.91 -3.40 -7.88
C VAL A 85 14.40 -3.77 -7.96
N ALA A 86 15.29 -2.95 -7.39
CA ALA A 86 16.73 -3.23 -7.37
C ALA A 86 17.08 -4.54 -6.64
N PHE A 87 16.46 -4.79 -5.47
CA PHE A 87 16.66 -6.06 -4.74
C PHE A 87 15.93 -7.24 -5.36
N LEU A 88 14.82 -7.02 -6.07
CA LEU A 88 14.10 -8.09 -6.77
C LEU A 88 14.97 -8.72 -7.85
N VAL A 89 15.75 -7.91 -8.60
CA VAL A 89 16.70 -8.43 -9.61
C VAL A 89 17.78 -9.31 -8.95
N LEU A 90 18.32 -8.90 -7.80
CA LEU A 90 19.27 -9.73 -7.04
C LEU A 90 18.62 -11.05 -6.58
N ALA A 91 17.40 -10.98 -6.07
CA ALA A 91 16.65 -12.15 -5.62
C ALA A 91 16.37 -13.11 -6.79
N GLU A 92 15.94 -12.58 -7.93
CA GLU A 92 15.70 -13.33 -9.16
C GLU A 92 16.96 -14.09 -9.60
N HIS A 93 18.12 -13.43 -9.66
CA HIS A 93 19.39 -14.09 -9.99
C HIS A 93 19.78 -15.19 -8.99
N LYS A 94 19.52 -15.00 -7.69
CA LYS A 94 19.77 -16.02 -6.68
C LYS A 94 18.83 -17.21 -6.81
N VAL A 95 17.55 -16.97 -7.06
CA VAL A 95 16.54 -18.02 -7.25
C VAL A 95 16.89 -18.85 -8.49
N MET A 96 17.23 -18.21 -9.61
CA MET A 96 17.64 -18.92 -10.83
C MET A 96 18.90 -19.76 -10.63
N ALA A 97 19.89 -19.23 -9.90
CA ALA A 97 21.09 -19.98 -9.57
C ALA A 97 20.78 -21.19 -8.68
N PHE A 98 19.90 -21.02 -7.69
CA PHE A 98 19.45 -22.10 -6.80
C PHE A 98 18.73 -23.21 -7.57
N VAL A 99 17.82 -22.86 -8.47
CA VAL A 99 17.12 -23.83 -9.37
C VAL A 99 18.12 -24.62 -10.22
N GLN A 100 19.21 -23.98 -10.65
CA GLN A 100 20.28 -24.59 -11.44
C GLN A 100 21.35 -25.30 -10.58
N CYS A 101 21.13 -25.44 -9.27
CA CYS A 101 22.10 -26.01 -8.32
C CYS A 101 23.49 -25.35 -8.38
N ARG A 102 23.55 -24.04 -8.69
CA ARG A 102 24.78 -23.23 -8.63
C ARG A 102 24.63 -22.08 -7.64
N LYS A 103 25.74 -21.54 -7.16
CA LYS A 103 25.72 -20.35 -6.30
C LYS A 103 25.41 -19.11 -7.16
N GLY A 104 24.49 -18.28 -6.68
CA GLY A 104 24.18 -16.98 -7.27
C GLY A 104 25.23 -15.92 -6.90
N HIS A 105 24.89 -14.65 -7.10
CA HIS A 105 25.75 -13.53 -6.74
C HIS A 105 26.11 -13.54 -5.24
N ASP A 106 27.40 -13.72 -4.93
CA ASP A 106 27.91 -13.84 -3.55
C ASP A 106 29.20 -13.03 -3.31
N VAL A 107 29.73 -12.34 -4.34
CA VAL A 107 31.07 -11.72 -4.29
C VAL A 107 31.03 -10.26 -3.79
N VAL A 108 29.97 -9.52 -4.09
CA VAL A 108 29.89 -8.08 -3.82
C VAL A 108 29.13 -7.82 -2.51
N GLY A 109 29.87 -7.75 -1.41
CA GLY A 109 29.35 -7.59 -0.04
C GLY A 109 28.84 -8.89 0.59
N SER A 110 28.41 -8.85 1.85
CA SER A 110 27.84 -10.03 2.54
C SER A 110 26.61 -10.54 1.78
N PHE A 111 26.66 -11.79 1.30
CA PHE A 111 25.63 -12.41 0.47
C PHE A 111 25.27 -11.63 -0.80
N GLY A 112 26.15 -10.80 -1.37
CA GLY A 112 25.85 -10.07 -2.60
C GLY A 112 24.86 -8.90 -2.46
N LEU A 113 24.57 -8.42 -1.24
CA LEU A 113 23.59 -7.33 -1.01
C LEU A 113 23.98 -6.00 -1.68
N LEU A 114 25.27 -5.77 -1.92
CA LEU A 114 25.76 -4.56 -2.57
C LEU A 114 25.75 -4.65 -4.10
N GLN A 115 25.38 -5.81 -4.66
CA GLN A 115 25.34 -6.04 -6.11
C GLN A 115 24.44 -5.03 -6.86
N PRO A 116 23.21 -4.70 -6.42
CA PRO A 116 22.36 -3.74 -7.15
C PRO A 116 22.96 -2.34 -7.24
N LEU A 117 23.74 -1.92 -6.24
CA LEU A 117 24.45 -0.64 -6.26
C LEU A 117 25.62 -0.65 -7.24
N VAL A 118 26.35 -1.77 -7.34
CA VAL A 118 27.45 -1.93 -8.30
C VAL A 118 26.93 -2.03 -9.72
N ASP A 119 25.83 -2.72 -9.96
CA ASP A 119 25.21 -2.81 -11.27
C ASP A 119 24.70 -1.42 -11.72
N GLY A 120 24.08 -0.66 -10.81
CA GLY A 120 23.66 0.71 -11.07
C GLY A 120 24.82 1.66 -11.40
N SER A 121 25.88 1.64 -10.60
CA SER A 121 27.06 2.50 -10.85
C SER A 121 27.77 2.14 -12.15
N LYS A 122 27.83 0.83 -12.48
CA LYS A 122 28.36 0.34 -13.76
C LYS A 122 27.55 0.86 -14.95
N LEU A 123 26.23 0.94 -14.86
CA LEU A 123 25.37 1.47 -15.92
C LEU A 123 25.55 2.98 -16.11
N ILE A 124 25.81 3.74 -15.04
CA ILE A 124 26.06 5.19 -15.13
C ILE A 124 27.41 5.48 -15.80
N LEU A 125 28.43 4.66 -15.49
CA LEU A 125 29.76 4.78 -16.10
C LEU A 125 29.83 4.23 -17.52
N LYS A 126 28.78 3.53 -17.98
CA LYS A 126 28.73 2.94 -19.31
C LYS A 126 28.65 4.05 -20.35
N GLU A 127 29.56 4.03 -21.32
CA GLU A 127 29.55 4.97 -22.44
C GLU A 127 28.20 4.90 -23.19
N PRO A 128 27.51 6.06 -23.35
CA PRO A 128 26.23 6.09 -24.05
C PRO A 128 26.46 5.96 -25.55
N ILE A 129 26.32 4.75 -26.08
CA ILE A 129 26.27 4.53 -27.52
C ILE A 129 24.91 4.93 -28.07
N SER A 130 24.89 5.97 -28.92
CA SER A 130 23.68 6.41 -29.58
C SER A 130 23.56 5.75 -30.96
N PRO A 131 22.43 5.12 -31.30
CA PRO A 131 22.19 4.66 -32.67
C PRO A 131 22.24 5.85 -33.64
N SER A 132 22.98 5.69 -34.74
CA SER A 132 23.19 6.76 -35.73
C SER A 132 22.01 6.94 -36.71
N SER A 133 21.16 5.92 -36.88
CA SER A 133 20.02 5.95 -37.80
C SER A 133 18.71 6.36 -37.11
N ALA A 134 18.64 6.25 -35.79
CA ALA A 134 17.39 6.31 -35.06
C ALA A 134 16.98 7.74 -34.66
N ASN A 135 15.67 7.93 -34.49
CA ASN A 135 15.10 9.16 -33.97
C ASN A 135 15.28 9.26 -32.45
N LEU A 136 16.41 9.84 -32.00
CA LEU A 136 16.79 9.91 -30.58
C LEU A 136 15.74 10.53 -29.65
N SER A 137 15.04 11.56 -30.12
CA SER A 137 14.01 12.23 -29.33
C SER A 137 12.84 11.29 -29.03
N LEU A 138 12.34 10.59 -30.06
CA LEU A 138 11.24 9.64 -29.91
C LEU A 138 11.67 8.41 -29.08
N PHE A 139 12.88 7.91 -29.30
CA PHE A 139 13.43 6.78 -28.56
C PHE A 139 13.55 7.06 -27.07
N ARG A 140 14.07 8.23 -26.69
CA ARG A 140 14.19 8.63 -25.28
C ARG A 140 12.82 8.85 -24.63
N MET A 141 11.92 9.55 -25.32
CA MET A 141 10.58 9.82 -24.80
C MET A 141 9.75 8.54 -24.63
N ALA A 142 9.92 7.55 -25.51
CA ALA A 142 9.22 6.27 -25.38
C ALA A 142 9.63 5.50 -24.11
N HIS A 143 10.92 5.48 -23.77
CA HIS A 143 11.42 4.84 -22.54
C HIS A 143 10.98 5.60 -21.28
N VAL A 144 11.00 6.94 -21.31
CA VAL A 144 10.47 7.75 -20.20
C VAL A 144 8.97 7.50 -20.03
N ALA A 145 8.19 7.45 -21.11
CA ALA A 145 6.75 7.25 -21.05
C ALA A 145 6.37 5.88 -20.45
N THR A 146 7.06 4.80 -20.86
CA THR A 146 6.82 3.45 -20.31
C THR A 146 7.17 3.36 -18.84
N PHE A 147 8.30 3.96 -18.43
CA PHE A 147 8.69 4.03 -17.02
C PHE A 147 7.68 4.83 -16.17
N MET A 148 7.24 5.99 -16.66
CA MET A 148 6.25 6.81 -15.96
C MET A 148 4.91 6.09 -15.80
N LEU A 149 4.45 5.38 -16.84
CA LEU A 149 3.23 4.57 -16.75
C LEU A 149 3.31 3.50 -15.67
N SER A 150 4.46 2.82 -15.57
CA SER A 150 4.67 1.81 -14.55
C SER A 150 4.59 2.40 -13.14
N LEU A 151 5.17 3.58 -12.90
CA LEU A 151 5.10 4.25 -11.59
C LEU A 151 3.67 4.68 -11.24
N VAL A 152 2.97 5.26 -12.21
CA VAL A 152 1.59 5.75 -12.06
C VAL A 152 0.63 4.60 -11.73
N SER A 153 0.88 3.38 -12.26
CA SER A 153 0.08 2.19 -11.93
C SER A 153 0.05 1.83 -10.44
N TRP A 154 1.07 2.22 -9.67
CA TRP A 154 1.14 1.91 -8.23
C TRP A 154 0.36 2.90 -7.36
N ALA A 155 -0.07 4.04 -7.90
CA ALA A 155 -0.78 5.06 -7.14
C ALA A 155 -2.16 4.63 -6.63
N ILE A 156 -2.72 3.56 -7.19
CA ILE A 156 -4.07 3.11 -6.91
C ILE A 156 -4.18 1.97 -5.91
N LEU A 157 -3.07 1.29 -5.61
CA LEU A 157 -3.10 0.10 -4.77
C LEU A 157 -3.32 0.52 -3.30
N PRO A 158 -4.36 0.03 -2.61
CA PRO A 158 -4.52 0.29 -1.19
C PRO A 158 -3.52 -0.55 -0.38
N PHE A 159 -2.65 0.11 0.38
CA PHE A 159 -1.68 -0.58 1.25
C PHE A 159 -2.25 -0.90 2.64
N ASP A 160 -3.11 -0.04 3.17
CA ASP A 160 -3.81 -0.18 4.44
C ASP A 160 -5.08 0.67 4.41
N TYR A 161 -5.98 0.50 5.38
CA TYR A 161 -7.08 1.42 5.62
C TYR A 161 -6.51 2.83 5.69
N CYS A 162 -6.96 3.72 4.78
CA CYS A 162 -6.54 5.12 4.69
C CYS A 162 -5.17 5.40 4.03
N MET A 163 -4.42 4.38 3.63
CA MET A 163 -3.16 4.52 2.90
C MET A 163 -3.37 4.36 1.38
N VAL A 164 -4.20 5.24 0.81
CA VAL A 164 -4.47 5.31 -0.63
C VAL A 164 -4.03 6.69 -1.16
N LEU A 165 -3.17 6.71 -2.18
CA LEU A 165 -2.72 7.97 -2.80
C LEU A 165 -3.86 8.64 -3.56
N SER A 166 -4.66 7.86 -4.29
CA SER A 166 -5.87 8.30 -4.98
C SER A 166 -6.86 7.14 -5.05
N ASP A 167 -8.07 7.37 -4.57
CA ASP A 167 -9.20 6.44 -4.71
C ASP A 167 -10.10 6.94 -5.85
N PRO A 168 -9.85 6.54 -7.10
CA PRO A 168 -10.80 6.78 -8.16
C PRO A 168 -11.94 5.77 -8.02
N ASN A 169 -13.18 6.26 -8.17
CA ASN A 169 -14.39 5.44 -8.19
C ASN A 169 -14.34 4.25 -9.18
N ILE A 170 -13.41 4.27 -10.14
CA ILE A 170 -13.30 3.31 -11.24
C ILE A 170 -11.86 2.78 -11.34
N GLY A 171 -11.32 2.29 -10.23
CA GLY A 171 -9.90 1.91 -10.19
C GLY A 171 -9.48 0.76 -11.09
N LEU A 172 -10.36 -0.20 -11.34
CA LEU A 172 -10.07 -1.29 -12.26
C LEU A 172 -9.93 -0.80 -13.71
N LEU A 173 -10.79 0.11 -14.15
CA LEU A 173 -10.72 0.69 -15.51
C LEU A 173 -9.43 1.49 -15.70
N TYR A 174 -8.97 2.17 -14.65
CA TYR A 174 -7.70 2.89 -14.65
C TYR A 174 -6.51 1.96 -14.88
N LEU A 175 -6.44 0.84 -14.16
CA LEU A 175 -5.38 -0.16 -14.37
C LEU A 175 -5.42 -0.76 -15.78
N PHE A 176 -6.63 -1.02 -16.31
CA PHE A 176 -6.81 -1.51 -17.67
C PHE A 176 -6.32 -0.50 -18.73
N ALA A 177 -6.66 0.79 -18.56
CA ALA A 177 -6.22 1.85 -19.45
C ALA A 177 -4.68 2.01 -19.44
N ILE A 178 -4.06 1.97 -18.25
CA ILE A 178 -2.60 2.03 -18.12
C ILE A 178 -1.93 0.83 -18.79
N SER A 179 -2.47 -0.38 -18.59
CA SER A 179 -1.93 -1.60 -19.21
C SER A 179 -1.95 -1.49 -20.74
N SER A 180 -3.08 -1.05 -21.33
CA SER A 180 -3.18 -0.84 -22.78
C SER A 180 -2.20 0.21 -23.30
N LEU A 181 -2.02 1.32 -22.57
CA LEU A 181 -1.10 2.38 -22.95
C LEU A 181 0.37 1.96 -22.77
N GLY A 182 0.65 1.04 -21.85
CA GLY A 182 1.96 0.42 -21.63
C GLY A 182 2.45 -0.35 -22.86
N VAL A 183 1.58 -1.19 -23.45
CA VAL A 183 1.88 -1.90 -24.72
C VAL A 183 2.21 -0.90 -25.83
N HIS A 184 1.47 0.20 -25.90
CA HIS A 184 1.73 1.24 -26.90
C HIS A 184 3.07 1.97 -26.70
N GLY A 185 3.53 2.09 -25.46
CA GLY A 185 4.88 2.57 -25.14
C GLY A 185 5.97 1.61 -25.63
N ILE A 186 5.80 0.31 -25.44
CA ILE A 186 6.74 -0.73 -25.88
C ILE A 186 6.88 -0.75 -27.40
N ILE A 187 5.76 -0.73 -28.13
CA ILE A 187 5.75 -0.74 -29.60
C ILE A 187 6.45 0.51 -30.16
N ARG A 188 6.17 1.69 -29.59
CA ARG A 188 6.82 2.94 -30.02
C ARG A 188 8.32 2.96 -29.74
N ALA A 189 8.75 2.42 -28.60
CA ALA A 189 10.18 2.27 -28.30
C ALA A 189 10.89 1.42 -29.35
N GLY A 190 10.29 0.28 -29.73
CA GLY A 190 10.82 -0.59 -30.79
C GLY A 190 10.90 0.10 -32.15
N TRP A 191 9.82 0.74 -32.61
CA TRP A 191 9.80 1.42 -33.90
C TRP A 191 10.79 2.59 -33.98
N SER A 192 10.94 3.36 -32.88
CA SER A 192 11.85 4.52 -32.84
C SER A 192 13.34 4.18 -32.85
N SER A 193 13.70 2.90 -32.75
CA SER A 193 15.09 2.43 -32.69
C SER A 193 15.76 2.24 -34.05
N ASN A 194 14.99 2.34 -35.14
CA ASN A 194 15.48 2.27 -36.52
C ASN A 194 15.63 3.67 -37.10
#